data_AF-A0A3C1LPG8-F1
#
_entry.id   AF-A0A3C1LPG8-F1
#
_cell.length_a   1.000
_cell.length_b   1.000
_cell.length_c   1.000
_cell.angle_alpha   90.00
_cell.angle_beta   90.00
_cell.angle_gamma   90.00
#
_symmetry.space_group_name_H-M   'P 1'
#
loop_
_entity.id
_entity.type
_entity.pdbx_description
1 polymer ?
#
loop_
_entity_poly.entity_id
_entity_poly.type
_entity_poly.pdbx_seq_one_letter_code
_entity_poly.pdbx_strand_id
1 'polypeptide(L)'
;MKKVILPLLLILAFSFLAAVESDPSAVVGYVRYDLVAGNNMVALPMECPWNMASELGNTFSGNVDQIFHWDAANQQFVAAADYGGFWDGDFPIATNDVLMLYSYVTAPFYSLGDLPAPATYNLVAGNNTLMVPLNKSTLAMASDLGTELTAGSVDQIFHWDEVNQQFVAAADYGGFWDGDFEIGIAMPLMAYSYSPITWPSRGIQTAPAPSRARN
;
A
#
# COMPACT_ATOMS: atom_id res chain seq x y z
N MET A 1 -16.34 5.80 63.98
CA MET A 1 -15.48 5.43 62.84
C MET A 1 -16.22 5.35 61.48
N LYS A 2 -17.56 5.49 61.40
CA LYS A 2 -18.32 5.41 60.13
C LYS A 2 -18.36 6.69 59.27
N LYS A 3 -17.87 7.84 59.77
CA LYS A 3 -18.03 9.16 59.11
C LYS A 3 -16.99 9.48 58.03
N VAL A 4 -15.95 8.65 57.85
CA VAL A 4 -14.84 8.89 56.89
C VAL A 4 -14.92 7.93 55.69
N ILE A 5 -15.73 6.87 55.77
CA ILE A 5 -15.80 5.84 54.73
C ILE A 5 -16.46 6.37 53.45
N LEU A 6 -17.53 7.17 53.58
CA LEU A 6 -18.27 7.71 52.44
C LEU A 6 -17.46 8.70 51.58
N PRO A 7 -16.75 9.70 52.13
CA PRO A 7 -15.92 10.59 51.30
C PRO A 7 -14.75 9.86 50.65
N LEU A 8 -14.19 8.83 51.28
CA LEU A 8 -13.10 8.03 50.71
C LEU A 8 -13.57 7.17 49.53
N LEU A 9 -14.78 6.58 49.64
CA LEU A 9 -15.43 5.86 48.55
C LEU A 9 -15.79 6.78 47.37
N LEU A 10 -16.18 8.02 47.67
CA LEU A 10 -16.47 9.01 46.63
C LEU A 10 -15.19 9.38 45.85
N ILE A 11 -14.08 9.65 46.53
CA ILE A 11 -12.79 9.97 45.89
C ILE A 11 -12.30 8.79 45.05
N LEU A 12 -12.45 7.56 45.56
CA LEU A 12 -12.11 6.35 44.82
C LEU A 12 -12.99 6.18 43.58
N ALA A 13 -14.31 6.42 43.68
CA ALA A 13 -15.23 6.38 42.55
C ALA A 13 -14.92 7.46 41.49
N PHE A 14 -14.51 8.66 41.91
CA PHE A 14 -14.08 9.71 40.98
C PHE A 14 -12.75 9.37 40.28
N SER A 15 -11.83 8.67 40.94
CA SER A 15 -10.60 8.18 40.28
C SER A 15 -10.85 7.09 39.23
N PHE A 16 -11.95 6.33 39.35
CA PHE A 16 -12.39 5.40 38.32
C PHE A 16 -13.11 6.08 37.15
N LEU A 17 -13.75 7.24 37.35
CA LEU A 17 -14.38 8.00 36.27
C LEU A 17 -13.38 8.82 35.45
N ALA A 18 -12.22 9.18 36.04
CA ALA A 18 -11.18 9.97 35.37
C ALA A 18 -10.07 9.12 34.72
N ALA A 19 -10.12 7.80 34.87
CA ALA A 19 -9.17 6.87 34.27
C ALA A 19 -9.89 6.04 33.20
N VAL A 20 -9.40 6.10 31.97
CA VAL A 20 -9.89 5.41 30.77
C VAL A 20 -10.98 6.17 30.02
N GLU A 21 -10.66 7.40 29.60
CA GLU A 21 -10.86 7.66 28.17
C GLU A 21 -9.76 6.85 27.47
N SER A 22 -10.09 5.63 27.03
CA SER A 22 -9.25 4.96 26.05
C SER A 22 -9.11 5.93 24.87
N ASP A 23 -7.89 6.14 24.38
CA ASP A 23 -7.68 6.82 23.11
C ASP A 23 -8.69 6.25 22.10
N PRO A 24 -9.27 7.09 21.21
CA PRO A 24 -10.20 6.61 20.21
C PRO A 24 -9.60 5.37 19.56
N SER A 25 -10.29 4.22 19.63
CA SER A 25 -9.80 2.96 19.08
C SER A 25 -9.22 3.26 17.70
N ALA A 26 -7.90 3.12 17.56
CA ALA A 26 -7.24 3.36 16.29
C ALA A 26 -7.96 2.48 15.27
N VAL A 27 -8.31 3.06 14.12
CA VAL A 27 -8.94 2.30 13.04
C VAL A 27 -7.86 1.40 12.46
N VAL A 28 -7.74 0.19 13.02
CA VAL A 28 -6.84 -0.84 12.52
C VAL A 28 -7.51 -1.48 11.30
N GLY A 29 -6.86 -1.33 10.15
CA GLY A 29 -7.27 -1.96 8.90
C GLY A 29 -6.35 -3.13 8.55
N TYR A 30 -6.74 -3.88 7.52
CA TYR A 30 -5.86 -4.88 6.93
C TYR A 30 -6.08 -4.98 5.43
N VAL A 31 -5.03 -5.33 4.71
CA VAL A 31 -5.09 -5.82 3.34
C VAL A 31 -4.42 -7.19 3.30
N ARG A 32 -5.09 -8.15 2.65
CA ARG A 32 -4.63 -9.52 2.52
C ARG A 32 -4.20 -9.79 1.07
N TYR A 33 -3.07 -10.45 0.92
CA TYR A 33 -2.60 -11.02 -0.34
C TYR A 33 -2.47 -12.53 -0.16
N ASP A 34 -2.97 -13.30 -1.12
CA ASP A 34 -2.82 -14.75 -1.12
C ASP A 34 -1.58 -15.12 -1.92
N LEU A 35 -0.49 -15.42 -1.22
CA LEU A 35 0.75 -15.82 -1.85
C LEU A 35 0.63 -17.23 -2.43
N VAL A 36 1.27 -17.47 -3.55
CA VAL A 36 1.52 -18.78 -4.14
C VAL A 36 3.02 -19.09 -4.12
N ALA A 37 3.38 -20.34 -4.38
CA ALA A 37 4.79 -20.70 -4.54
C ALA A 37 5.39 -19.99 -5.78
N GLY A 38 6.52 -19.32 -5.60
CA GLY A 38 7.14 -18.45 -6.61
C GLY A 38 7.09 -16.98 -6.21
N ASN A 39 7.20 -16.10 -7.21
CA ASN A 39 7.15 -14.65 -7.00
C ASN A 39 5.71 -14.16 -6.83
N ASN A 40 5.52 -13.26 -5.89
CA ASN A 40 4.25 -12.63 -5.56
C ASN A 40 4.44 -11.13 -5.41
N MET A 41 3.73 -10.33 -6.19
CA MET A 41 3.76 -8.88 -6.03
C MET A 41 2.74 -8.46 -4.96
N VAL A 42 3.20 -7.70 -3.97
CA VAL A 42 2.39 -7.23 -2.83
C VAL A 42 2.64 -5.75 -2.60
N ALA A 43 1.73 -5.07 -1.92
CA ALA A 43 1.96 -3.71 -1.42
C ALA A 43 1.86 -3.66 0.11
N LEU A 44 2.40 -2.60 0.71
CA LEU A 44 2.31 -2.27 2.13
C LEU A 44 1.34 -1.07 2.36
N PRO A 45 0.03 -1.24 2.12
CA PRO A 45 -0.95 -0.14 2.17
C PRO A 45 -1.29 0.38 3.56
N MET A 46 -1.03 -0.41 4.61
CA MET A 46 -1.22 0.02 6.00
C MET A 46 0.11 0.52 6.57
N GLU A 47 0.09 1.28 7.68
CA GLU A 47 1.33 1.73 8.32
C GLU A 47 2.30 0.56 8.55
N CYS A 48 3.49 0.66 7.95
CA CYS A 48 4.47 -0.42 7.92
C CYS A 48 5.18 -0.54 9.28
N PRO A 49 5.07 -1.69 9.97
CA PRO A 49 5.72 -1.88 11.26
C PRO A 49 7.22 -2.23 11.15
N TRP A 50 7.69 -2.52 9.93
CA TRP A 50 9.06 -2.91 9.63
C TRP A 50 9.82 -1.75 9.00
N ASN A 51 11.11 -1.65 9.28
CA ASN A 51 12.00 -0.66 8.65
C ASN A 51 12.86 -1.27 7.55
N MET A 52 13.09 -2.58 7.58
CA MET A 52 13.98 -3.29 6.65
C MET A 52 13.27 -4.49 6.02
N ALA A 53 13.65 -4.84 4.79
CA ALA A 53 13.13 -6.02 4.09
C ALA A 53 13.38 -7.30 4.91
N SER A 54 14.57 -7.44 5.51
CA SER A 54 14.90 -8.58 6.37
C SER A 54 13.93 -8.76 7.56
N GLU A 55 13.47 -7.67 8.18
CA GLU A 55 12.52 -7.72 9.29
C GLU A 55 11.17 -8.28 8.85
N LEU A 56 10.68 -7.87 7.67
CA LEU A 56 9.49 -8.44 7.05
C LEU A 56 9.71 -9.92 6.68
N GLY A 57 10.82 -10.25 6.02
CA GLY A 57 11.13 -11.61 5.59
C GLY A 57 11.19 -12.61 6.75
N ASN A 58 11.77 -12.20 7.88
CA ASN A 58 11.85 -13.01 9.10
C ASN A 58 10.46 -13.39 9.67
N THR A 59 9.39 -12.67 9.31
CA THR A 59 8.02 -13.02 9.75
C THR A 59 7.47 -14.28 9.08
N PHE A 60 8.03 -14.69 7.94
CA PHE A 60 7.56 -15.84 7.16
C PHE A 60 8.13 -17.18 7.64
N SER A 61 8.93 -17.20 8.72
CA SER A 61 9.50 -18.43 9.29
C SER A 61 10.26 -19.29 8.28
N GLY A 62 10.99 -18.65 7.36
CA GLY A 62 11.77 -19.30 6.29
C GLY A 62 10.99 -19.66 5.03
N ASN A 63 9.69 -19.35 4.95
CA ASN A 63 8.90 -19.58 3.74
C ASN A 63 9.05 -18.50 2.67
N VAL A 64 9.67 -17.37 3.02
CA VAL A 64 10.10 -16.31 2.10
C VAL A 64 11.57 -16.06 2.38
N ASP A 65 12.41 -16.22 1.36
CA ASP A 65 13.86 -16.05 1.44
C ASP A 65 14.39 -14.97 0.50
N GLN A 66 13.53 -14.41 -0.36
CA GLN A 66 13.90 -13.28 -1.21
C GLN A 66 12.78 -12.24 -1.22
N ILE A 67 13.18 -10.98 -1.07
CA ILE A 67 12.31 -9.82 -1.15
C ILE A 67 12.94 -8.86 -2.13
N PHE A 68 12.15 -8.37 -3.08
CA PHE A 68 12.62 -7.46 -4.11
C PHE A 68 11.86 -6.15 -4.05
N HIS A 69 12.55 -5.06 -4.37
CA HIS A 69 11.91 -3.81 -4.77
C HIS A 69 12.27 -3.50 -6.22
N TRP A 70 11.41 -2.73 -6.89
CA TRP A 70 11.73 -2.20 -8.22
C TRP A 70 12.57 -0.93 -8.09
N ASP A 71 13.75 -0.93 -8.69
CA ASP A 71 14.56 0.26 -8.87
C ASP A 71 14.18 0.91 -10.20
N ALA A 72 13.28 1.90 -10.14
CA ALA A 72 12.80 2.61 -11.33
C ALA A 72 13.88 3.45 -12.02
N ALA A 73 14.96 3.84 -11.33
CA ALA A 73 16.03 4.60 -11.96
C ALA A 73 16.89 3.69 -12.87
N ASN A 74 17.15 2.46 -12.42
CA ASN A 74 17.95 1.48 -13.16
C ASN A 74 17.12 0.45 -13.93
N GLN A 75 15.79 0.50 -13.83
CA GLN A 75 14.84 -0.38 -14.52
C GLN A 75 15.09 -1.88 -14.25
N GLN A 76 15.27 -2.24 -12.97
CA GLN A 76 15.53 -3.61 -12.55
C GLN A 76 14.95 -3.91 -11.15
N PHE A 77 14.72 -5.19 -10.85
CA PHE A 77 14.47 -5.63 -9.49
C PHE A 77 15.79 -5.76 -8.73
N VAL A 78 15.80 -5.25 -7.49
CA VAL A 78 16.91 -5.38 -6.54
C VAL A 78 16.44 -6.25 -5.39
N ALA A 79 17.27 -7.20 -4.98
CA ALA A 79 16.91 -8.26 -4.04
C ALA A 79 17.64 -8.12 -2.70
N ALA A 80 16.91 -8.40 -1.62
CA ALA A 80 17.45 -8.89 -0.37
C ALA A 80 17.22 -10.41 -0.30
N ALA A 81 18.22 -11.18 0.08
CA ALA A 81 18.14 -12.65 0.12
C ALA A 81 18.65 -13.22 1.46
N ASP A 82 17.90 -14.16 2.05
CA ASP A 82 18.31 -14.91 3.24
C ASP A 82 19.18 -16.11 2.87
N TYR A 83 20.42 -16.14 3.37
CA TYR A 83 21.36 -17.24 3.19
C TYR A 83 21.44 -18.17 4.41
N GLY A 84 20.36 -18.26 5.19
CA GLY A 84 20.25 -19.18 6.32
C GLY A 84 20.81 -18.59 7.62
N GLY A 85 20.39 -17.36 7.94
CA GLY A 85 20.74 -16.69 9.20
C GLY A 85 21.32 -15.28 9.03
N PHE A 86 21.40 -14.79 7.79
CA PHE A 86 21.65 -13.38 7.50
C PHE A 86 21.04 -13.02 6.14
N TRP A 87 20.62 -11.77 6.02
CA TRP A 87 20.12 -11.20 4.77
C TRP A 87 21.24 -10.44 4.06
N ASP A 88 21.54 -10.81 2.82
CA ASP A 88 22.41 -10.06 1.93
C ASP A 88 21.59 -9.07 1.10
N GLY A 89 22.14 -7.88 0.83
CA GLY A 89 21.45 -6.85 0.03
C GLY A 89 20.23 -6.24 0.71
N ASP A 90 20.14 -6.29 2.04
CA ASP A 90 19.02 -5.74 2.80
C ASP A 90 18.79 -4.25 2.52
N PHE A 91 17.53 -3.84 2.45
CA PHE A 91 17.13 -2.49 2.05
C PHE A 91 15.96 -1.98 2.90
N PRO A 92 15.84 -0.64 3.06
CA PRO A 92 14.75 -0.07 3.83
C PRO A 92 13.41 -0.27 3.11
N ILE A 93 12.36 -0.57 3.88
CA ILE A 93 10.98 -0.62 3.40
C ILE A 93 10.13 0.37 4.21
N ALA A 94 9.05 0.83 3.60
CA ALA A 94 8.15 1.83 4.16
C ALA A 94 6.69 1.60 3.76
N THR A 95 5.80 2.32 4.45
CA THR A 95 4.38 2.41 4.10
C THR A 95 4.22 2.85 2.64
N ASN A 96 3.33 2.17 1.91
CA ASN A 96 3.01 2.32 0.49
C ASN A 96 4.01 1.70 -0.50
N ASP A 97 5.07 1.04 -0.04
CA ASP A 97 5.97 0.31 -0.91
C ASP A 97 5.28 -0.86 -1.59
N VAL A 98 5.75 -1.16 -2.80
CA VAL A 98 5.36 -2.33 -3.58
C VAL A 98 6.58 -3.22 -3.69
N LEU A 99 6.42 -4.46 -3.23
CA LEU A 99 7.47 -5.45 -3.11
C LEU A 99 7.11 -6.68 -3.92
N MET A 100 8.13 -7.45 -4.29
CA MET A 100 7.94 -8.81 -4.76
C MET A 100 8.53 -9.77 -3.73
N LEU A 101 7.76 -10.78 -3.34
CA LEU A 101 8.14 -11.80 -2.37
C LEU A 101 8.28 -13.13 -3.10
N TYR A 102 9.43 -13.79 -2.97
CA TYR A 102 9.55 -15.19 -3.36
C TYR A 102 9.08 -16.07 -2.21
N SER A 103 8.03 -16.85 -2.40
CA SER A 103 7.52 -17.79 -1.40
C SER A 103 7.68 -19.24 -1.82
N TYR A 104 8.00 -20.12 -0.87
CA TYR A 104 8.04 -21.57 -1.07
C TYR A 104 6.69 -22.26 -0.93
N VAL A 105 5.68 -21.56 -0.40
CA VAL A 105 4.38 -22.14 -0.05
C VAL A 105 3.24 -21.20 -0.43
N THR A 106 2.04 -21.75 -0.52
CA THR A 106 0.83 -20.92 -0.51
C THR A 106 0.54 -20.47 0.92
N ALA A 107 0.50 -19.17 1.16
CA ALA A 107 0.22 -18.60 2.47
C ALA A 107 -0.39 -17.19 2.33
N PRO A 108 -1.25 -16.77 3.26
CA PRO A 108 -1.72 -15.39 3.27
C PRO A 108 -0.63 -14.46 3.83
N PHE A 109 -0.43 -13.33 3.18
CA PHE A 109 0.30 -12.19 3.70
C PHE A 109 -0.69 -11.08 4.08
N TYR A 110 -0.45 -10.39 5.19
CA TYR A 110 -1.29 -9.29 5.65
C TYR A 110 -0.45 -8.03 5.89
N SER A 111 -0.82 -6.94 5.22
CA SER A 111 -0.44 -5.60 5.65
C SER A 111 -1.44 -5.16 6.71
N LEU A 112 -0.99 -5.11 7.96
CA LEU A 112 -1.78 -4.83 9.16
C LEU A 112 -1.24 -3.57 9.81
N GLY A 113 -2.13 -2.64 10.16
CA GLY A 113 -1.71 -1.43 10.85
C GLY A 113 -2.79 -0.35 10.88
N ASP A 114 -2.38 0.83 11.30
CA ASP A 114 -3.20 2.02 11.23
C ASP A 114 -3.36 2.48 9.77
N LEU A 115 -4.47 3.16 9.48
CA LEU A 115 -4.69 3.77 8.17
C LEU A 115 -3.68 4.91 7.95
N PRO A 116 -2.80 4.82 6.94
CA PRO A 116 -1.78 5.83 6.73
C PRO A 116 -2.34 7.06 6.01
N ALA A 117 -1.50 8.08 5.87
CA ALA A 117 -1.78 9.18 4.94
C ALA A 117 -1.94 8.64 3.49
N PRO A 118 -2.77 9.30 2.64
CA PRO A 118 -2.92 8.89 1.25
C PRO A 118 -1.58 8.77 0.52
N ALA A 119 -1.38 7.63 -0.14
CA ALA A 119 -0.17 7.33 -0.89
C ALA A 119 0.07 8.37 -2.00
N THR A 120 1.34 8.64 -2.32
CA THR A 120 1.76 9.46 -3.44
C THR A 120 3.06 8.89 -4.01
N TYR A 121 3.13 8.78 -5.33
CA TYR A 121 4.22 8.17 -6.08
C TYR A 121 4.83 9.20 -7.02
N ASN A 122 6.16 9.23 -7.09
CA ASN A 122 6.91 10.00 -8.07
C ASN A 122 7.40 9.04 -9.15
N LEU A 123 6.69 8.98 -10.26
CA LEU A 123 7.03 8.14 -11.39
C LEU A 123 8.13 8.82 -12.19
N VAL A 124 9.07 8.02 -12.70
CA VAL A 124 10.10 8.43 -13.66
C VAL A 124 9.78 7.86 -15.04
N ALA A 125 10.52 8.27 -16.06
CA ALA A 125 10.37 7.66 -17.38
C ALA A 125 10.76 6.17 -17.35
N GLY A 126 9.96 5.31 -17.98
CA GLY A 126 10.07 3.86 -17.92
C GLY A 126 9.02 3.22 -16.99
N ASN A 127 9.30 2.00 -16.55
CA ASN A 127 8.44 1.27 -15.64
C ASN A 127 8.59 1.77 -14.20
N ASN A 128 7.47 1.86 -13.49
CA ASN A 128 7.38 2.28 -12.09
C ASN A 128 6.42 1.36 -11.35
N THR A 129 6.73 0.99 -10.11
CA THR A 129 5.76 0.32 -9.25
C THR A 129 4.90 1.34 -8.50
N LEU A 130 3.63 0.99 -8.30
CA LEU A 130 2.68 1.73 -7.48
C LEU A 130 1.59 0.76 -7.01
N MET A 131 0.78 1.17 -6.03
CA MET A 131 -0.50 0.50 -5.77
C MET A 131 -1.64 1.50 -5.95
N VAL A 132 -2.85 0.98 -6.17
CA VAL A 132 -4.05 1.82 -6.12
C VAL A 132 -4.22 2.32 -4.67
N PRO A 133 -4.15 3.64 -4.40
CA PRO A 133 -4.24 4.15 -3.03
C PRO A 133 -5.57 3.81 -2.36
N LEU A 134 -5.57 3.64 -1.04
CA LEU A 134 -6.77 3.27 -0.26
C LEU A 134 -7.93 4.27 -0.41
N ASN A 135 -7.65 5.53 -0.75
CA ASN A 135 -8.66 6.57 -0.99
C ASN A 135 -9.06 6.72 -2.48
N LYS A 136 -8.64 5.81 -3.36
CA LYS A 136 -8.96 5.78 -4.80
C LYS A 136 -9.89 4.61 -5.16
N SER A 137 -10.88 4.32 -4.32
CA SER A 137 -11.83 3.22 -4.53
C SER A 137 -12.77 3.38 -5.73
N THR A 138 -12.75 4.53 -6.40
CA THR A 138 -13.50 4.76 -7.65
C THR A 138 -12.79 4.23 -8.89
N LEU A 139 -11.50 3.88 -8.79
CA LEU A 139 -10.77 3.22 -9.87
C LEU A 139 -11.18 1.75 -9.91
N ALA A 140 -11.73 1.31 -11.03
CA ALA A 140 -12.23 -0.04 -11.20
C ALA A 140 -11.51 -0.80 -12.32
N MET A 141 -10.97 -0.09 -13.32
CA MET A 141 -10.25 -0.67 -14.44
C MET A 141 -8.83 -0.08 -14.59
N ALA A 142 -7.91 -0.84 -15.16
CA ALA A 142 -6.56 -0.37 -15.47
C ALA A 142 -6.57 0.88 -16.37
N SER A 143 -7.53 0.96 -17.30
CA SER A 143 -7.77 2.14 -18.13
C SER A 143 -8.19 3.40 -17.34
N ASP A 144 -8.92 3.25 -16.22
CA ASP A 144 -9.26 4.38 -15.34
C ASP A 144 -7.99 4.98 -14.73
N LEU A 145 -7.08 4.11 -14.26
CA LEU A 145 -5.79 4.52 -13.72
C LEU A 145 -4.91 5.17 -14.80
N GLY A 146 -4.83 4.58 -15.98
CA GLY A 146 -4.11 5.16 -17.12
C GLY A 146 -4.62 6.55 -17.48
N THR A 147 -5.94 6.76 -17.42
CA THR A 147 -6.56 8.09 -17.61
C THR A 147 -6.15 9.09 -16.54
N GLU A 148 -6.04 8.68 -15.26
CA GLU A 148 -5.52 9.58 -14.22
C GLU A 148 -4.01 9.89 -14.38
N LEU A 149 -3.26 9.01 -15.04
CA LEU A 149 -1.82 9.11 -15.26
C LEU A 149 -1.44 9.75 -16.61
N THR A 150 -2.40 10.30 -17.37
CA THR A 150 -2.16 10.89 -18.70
C THR A 150 -1.12 12.02 -18.69
N ALA A 151 -0.91 12.73 -17.58
CA ALA A 151 0.14 13.75 -17.49
C ALA A 151 1.58 13.17 -17.49
N GLY A 152 1.74 11.89 -17.14
CA GLY A 152 2.97 11.12 -17.33
C GLY A 152 3.05 10.46 -18.73
N SER A 153 2.02 10.69 -19.54
CA SER A 153 1.75 9.98 -20.79
C SER A 153 1.73 8.46 -20.63
N VAL A 154 1.27 7.94 -19.49
CA VAL A 154 1.24 6.49 -19.26
C VAL A 154 0.33 5.81 -20.27
N ASP A 155 0.87 4.79 -20.96
CA ASP A 155 0.17 4.02 -21.98
C ASP A 155 0.08 2.52 -21.65
N GLN A 156 0.76 2.06 -20.60
CA GLN A 156 0.71 0.67 -20.17
C GLN A 156 0.61 0.56 -18.64
N ILE A 157 -0.33 -0.28 -18.20
CA ILE A 157 -0.50 -0.68 -16.81
C ILE A 157 -0.37 -2.20 -16.75
N PHE A 158 0.39 -2.70 -15.79
CA PHE A 158 0.65 -4.11 -15.62
C PHE A 158 0.24 -4.58 -14.23
N HIS A 159 -0.26 -5.81 -14.16
CA HIS A 159 -0.28 -6.57 -12.92
C HIS A 159 0.64 -7.79 -13.04
N TRP A 160 1.12 -8.28 -11.91
CA TRP A 160 1.78 -9.59 -11.85
C TRP A 160 0.69 -10.67 -11.85
N ASP A 161 0.83 -11.68 -12.71
CA ASP A 161 0.07 -12.91 -12.66
C ASP A 161 0.90 -13.94 -11.91
N GLU A 162 0.58 -14.15 -10.63
CA GLU A 162 1.32 -15.05 -9.77
C GLU A 162 1.18 -16.53 -10.17
N VAL A 163 0.13 -16.91 -10.91
CA VAL A 163 -0.04 -18.29 -11.37
C VAL A 163 0.87 -18.60 -12.54
N ASN A 164 0.92 -17.68 -13.52
CA ASN A 164 1.74 -17.86 -14.73
C ASN A 164 3.15 -17.26 -14.60
N GLN A 165 3.46 -16.59 -13.50
CA GLN A 165 4.76 -15.98 -13.18
C GLN A 165 5.22 -14.99 -14.27
N GLN A 166 4.34 -14.08 -14.65
CA GLN A 166 4.61 -13.06 -15.67
C GLN A 166 3.82 -11.77 -15.44
N PHE A 167 4.26 -10.67 -16.03
CA PHE A 167 3.46 -9.45 -16.11
C PHE A 167 2.43 -9.55 -17.22
N VAL A 168 1.20 -9.14 -16.92
CA VAL A 168 0.10 -9.00 -17.87
C VAL A 168 -0.22 -7.52 -18.00
N ALA A 169 -0.40 -7.06 -19.24
CA ALA A 169 -0.51 -5.64 -19.57
C ALA A 169 -1.90 -5.28 -20.11
N ALA A 170 -2.39 -4.11 -19.70
CA ALA A 170 -3.34 -3.32 -20.44
C ALA A 170 -2.58 -2.20 -21.16
N ALA A 171 -2.88 -1.94 -22.44
CA ALA A 171 -2.16 -0.96 -23.25
C ALA A 171 -3.10 -0.01 -24.02
N ASP A 172 -2.81 1.29 -24.02
CA ASP A 172 -3.51 2.29 -24.83
C ASP A 172 -2.95 2.36 -26.25
N TYR A 173 -3.79 2.06 -27.24
CA TYR A 173 -3.45 2.16 -28.67
C TYR A 173 -3.95 3.44 -29.34
N GLY A 174 -4.14 4.51 -28.56
CA GLY A 174 -4.52 5.83 -29.07
C GLY A 174 -6.03 5.97 -29.22
N GLY A 175 -6.77 5.62 -28.18
CA GLY A 175 -8.23 5.81 -28.11
C GLY A 175 -9.01 4.62 -27.58
N PHE A 176 -8.32 3.52 -27.25
CA PHE A 176 -8.88 2.40 -26.50
C PHE A 176 -7.76 1.62 -25.79
N TRP A 177 -8.11 0.98 -24.69
CA TRP A 177 -7.24 0.09 -23.94
C TRP A 177 -7.47 -1.36 -24.37
N ASP A 178 -6.43 -2.03 -24.88
CA ASP A 178 -6.44 -3.48 -25.12
C ASP A 178 -5.99 -4.21 -23.85
N GLY A 179 -6.59 -5.38 -23.58
CA GLY A 179 -6.25 -6.17 -22.39
C GLY A 179 -6.63 -5.52 -21.05
N ASP A 180 -7.60 -4.60 -21.03
CA ASP A 180 -8.05 -3.92 -19.82
C ASP A 180 -8.54 -4.93 -18.75
N PHE A 181 -8.21 -4.66 -17.49
CA PHE A 181 -8.46 -5.56 -16.37
C PHE A 181 -8.94 -4.82 -15.12
N GLU A 182 -9.65 -5.53 -14.25
CA GLU A 182 -10.17 -4.97 -13.00
C GLU A 182 -9.02 -4.64 -12.04
N ILE A 183 -9.10 -3.46 -11.42
CA ILE A 183 -8.20 -3.03 -10.36
C ILE A 183 -9.00 -2.63 -9.12
N GLY A 184 -8.35 -2.64 -7.97
CA GLY A 184 -8.96 -2.21 -6.71
C GLY A 184 -7.92 -1.64 -5.77
N ILE A 185 -8.39 -1.01 -4.69
CA ILE A 185 -7.51 -0.44 -3.66
C ILE A 185 -6.48 -1.45 -3.17
N ALA A 186 -5.28 -0.94 -2.89
CA ALA A 186 -4.10 -1.70 -2.50
C ALA A 186 -3.58 -2.73 -3.52
N MET A 187 -4.17 -2.85 -4.71
CA MET A 187 -3.63 -3.72 -5.75
C MET A 187 -2.25 -3.19 -6.21
N PRO A 188 -1.17 -3.99 -6.08
CA PRO A 188 0.14 -3.62 -6.60
C PRO A 188 0.16 -3.73 -8.12
N LEU A 189 0.74 -2.73 -8.76
CA LEU A 189 0.78 -2.58 -10.21
C LEU A 189 2.15 -2.05 -10.65
N MET A 190 2.41 -2.15 -11.94
CA MET A 190 3.47 -1.42 -12.61
C MET A 190 2.87 -0.52 -13.69
N ALA A 191 3.44 0.65 -13.91
CA ALA A 191 3.00 1.60 -14.93
C ALA A 191 4.19 2.08 -15.76
N TYR A 192 4.05 2.04 -17.08
CA TYR A 192 5.05 2.61 -17.99
C TYR A 192 4.74 4.08 -18.23
N SER A 193 5.64 4.99 -17.83
CA SER A 193 5.49 6.44 -18.00
C SER A 193 6.50 6.95 -19.01
N TYR A 194 6.11 7.81 -19.95
CA TYR A 194 7.06 8.46 -20.86
C TYR A 194 7.68 9.74 -20.27
N SER A 195 7.05 10.31 -19.25
CA SER A 195 7.55 11.48 -18.55
C SER A 195 7.40 11.34 -17.04
N PRO A 196 8.23 12.04 -16.23
CA PRO A 196 8.06 12.05 -14.79
C PRO A 196 6.73 12.70 -14.37
N ILE A 197 6.06 12.10 -13.38
CA ILE A 197 4.80 12.61 -12.82
C ILE A 197 4.70 12.27 -11.33
N THR A 198 4.06 13.14 -10.55
CA THR A 198 3.59 12.80 -9.21
C THR A 198 2.12 12.40 -9.26
N TRP A 199 1.79 11.20 -8.80
CA TRP A 199 0.43 10.66 -8.75
C TRP A 199 0.09 9.97 -7.43
N PRO A 200 -1.11 10.12 -6.86
CA PRO A 200 -2.15 11.06 -7.28
C PRO A 200 -1.68 12.50 -7.15
N SER A 201 -1.94 13.32 -8.17
CA SER A 201 -1.66 14.75 -8.06
C SER A 201 -2.65 15.38 -7.09
N ARG A 202 -2.21 16.34 -6.26
CA ARG A 202 -3.17 17.18 -5.52
C ARG A 202 -3.97 17.98 -6.54
N GLY A 203 -5.18 17.54 -6.83
CA GLY A 203 -6.16 18.40 -7.46
C GLY A 203 -6.35 19.64 -6.57
N ILE A 204 -6.33 20.84 -7.16
CA ILE A 204 -6.88 22.01 -6.49
C ILE A 204 -8.35 21.68 -6.28
N GLN A 205 -8.75 21.33 -5.05
CA GLN A 205 -10.17 21.36 -4.69
C GLN A 205 -10.60 22.81 -4.86
N THR A 206 -11.27 23.13 -5.96
CA THR A 206 -11.99 24.39 -6.07
C THR A 206 -13.05 24.38 -4.96
N ALA A 207 -12.94 25.35 -4.05
CA ALA A 207 -13.91 25.50 -2.98
C ALA A 207 -15.33 25.50 -3.59
N PRO A 208 -16.31 24.82 -2.97
CA PRO A 208 -17.66 24.80 -3.49
C PRO A 208 -18.16 26.25 -3.65
N ALA A 209 -18.70 26.55 -4.83
CA ALA A 209 -19.21 27.89 -5.13
C ALA A 209 -20.19 28.32 -4.03
N PRO A 210 -20.08 29.57 -3.51
CA PRO A 210 -20.99 30.04 -2.48
C PRO A 210 -22.43 29.94 -3.00
N SER A 211 -23.28 29.27 -2.22
CA SER A 211 -24.69 29.11 -2.56
C SER A 211 -25.29 30.48 -2.82
N ARG A 212 -25.83 30.70 -4.04
CA ARG A 212 -26.63 31.89 -4.31
C ARG A 212 -27.83 31.87 -3.37
N ALA A 213 -27.81 32.72 -2.36
CA ALA A 213 -29.00 33.05 -1.59
C ALA A 213 -30.06 33.52 -2.59
N ARG A 214 -31.18 32.80 -2.67
CA ARG A 214 -32.36 33.27 -3.38
C ARG A 214 -32.98 34.36 -2.50
N ASN A 215 -32.93 35.60 -2.98
CA ASN A 215 -33.79 36.68 -2.46
C ASN A 215 -35.22 36.47 -2.92
#